data_AF-N2B801-F1
#
_entry.id   AF-N2B801-F1
#
_cell.length_a   1.000
_cell.length_b   1.000
_cell.length_c   1.000
_cell.angle_alpha   90.00
_cell.angle_beta   90.00
_cell.angle_gamma   90.00
#
_symmetry.space_group_name_H-M   'P 1'
#
loop_
_entity.id
_entity.type
_entity.pdbx_description
1 polymer ?
#
loop_
_entity_poly.entity_id
_entity_poly.type
_entity_poly.pdbx_seq_one_letter_code
_entity_poly.pdbx_strand_id
1 'polypeptide(L)' 'MEDLGMTEKEQAAIMIDIYTDLQRIQKAEDRDKELSNQLRKAKAKLEALGIVTENLIIE' A
#
# COMPACT_ATOMS: atom_id res chain seq x y z
N MET A 1 -22.25 -9.27 19.62
CA MET A 1 -21.45 -9.60 18.42
C MET A 1 -20.47 -8.44 18.29
N GLU A 2 -19.18 -8.69 18.50
CA GLU A 2 -18.16 -7.67 18.29
C GLU A 2 -18.22 -7.28 16.81
N ASP A 3 -18.30 -5.97 16.53
CA ASP A 3 -18.21 -5.48 15.16
C ASP A 3 -16.79 -5.77 14.65
N LEU A 4 -16.70 -6.71 13.70
CA LEU A 4 -15.44 -7.08 13.03
C LEU A 4 -15.11 -6.13 11.87
N GLY A 5 -15.94 -5.09 11.65
CA GLY A 5 -15.73 -4.07 10.64
C GLY A 5 -14.66 -3.06 11.06
N MET A 6 -13.80 -2.69 10.10
CA MET A 6 -12.90 -1.56 10.28
C MET A 6 -13.69 -0.29 10.61
N THR A 7 -13.28 0.41 11.65
CA THR A 7 -13.85 1.71 12.02
C THR A 7 -13.56 2.76 10.94
N GLU A 8 -14.39 3.80 10.86
CA GLU A 8 -14.17 4.94 9.94
C GLU A 8 -12.78 5.57 10.13
N LYS A 9 -12.27 5.58 11.36
CA LYS A 9 -10.94 6.11 11.69
C LYS A 9 -9.82 5.26 11.11
N GLU A 10 -9.96 3.93 11.18
CA GLU A 10 -8.98 3.01 10.58
C GLU A 10 -9.02 3.08 9.06
N GLN A 11 -10.21 3.20 8.47
CA GLN A 11 -10.37 3.42 7.03
C GLN A 11 -9.71 4.73 6.58
N ALA A 12 -9.91 5.82 7.33
CA ALA A 12 -9.26 7.10 7.06
C ALA A 12 -7.74 7.01 7.14
N ALA A 13 -7.20 6.29 8.13
CA ALA A 13 -5.75 6.08 8.26
C ALA A 13 -5.17 5.34 7.04
N ILE A 14 -5.81 4.26 6.60
CA ILE A 14 -5.39 3.54 5.38
C ILE A 14 -5.44 4.47 4.15
N MET A 15 -6.50 5.26 4.00
CA MET A 15 -6.64 6.16 2.86
C MET A 15 -5.58 7.26 2.85
N ILE A 16 -5.21 7.78 4.02
CA ILE A 16 -4.13 8.77 4.18
C ILE A 16 -2.78 8.18 3.73
N ASP A 17 -2.48 6.95 4.13
CA ASP A 17 -1.24 6.28 3.74
C ASP A 17 -1.18 6.08 2.23
N ILE A 18 -2.25 5.54 1.63
CA ILE A 18 -2.35 5.36 0.17
C ILE A 18 -2.16 6.69 -0.56
N TYR A 19 -2.88 7.73 -0.14
CA TYR A 19 -2.80 9.04 -0.76
C TYR A 19 -1.39 9.64 -0.67
N THR A 20 -0.71 9.44 0.47
CA THR A 20 0.65 9.92 0.69
C THR A 20 1.65 9.19 -0.21
N ASP A 21 1.53 7.88 -0.38
CA ASP A 21 2.39 7.10 -1.27
C ASP A 21 2.19 7.50 -2.74
N LEU A 22 0.95 7.76 -3.16
CA LEU A 22 0.66 8.30 -4.49
C LEU A 22 1.27 9.69 -4.71
N GLN A 23 1.21 10.57 -3.71
CA GLN A 23 1.87 11.88 -3.81
C GLN A 23 3.39 11.77 -3.91
N ARG A 24 4.02 10.82 -3.20
CA ARG A 24 5.47 10.59 -3.29
C ARG A 24 5.87 10.20 -4.71
N ILE A 25 5.14 9.27 -5.32
CA ILE A 25 5.38 8.85 -6.71
C ILE A 25 5.17 10.03 -7.66
N GLN A 26 4.08 10.79 -7.49
CA GLN A 26 3.76 11.93 -8.35
C GLN A 26 4.85 13.02 -8.34
N LYS A 27 5.43 13.29 -7.16
CA LYS A 27 6.43 14.34 -6.92
C LYS A 27 7.88 13.90 -7.10
N ALA A 28 8.12 12.60 -7.30
CA ALA A 28 9.47 12.09 -7.51
C ALA A 28 10.07 12.61 -8.82
N GLU A 29 11.37 12.93 -8.79
CA GLU A 29 12.15 13.28 -9.99
C GLU A 29 12.20 12.11 -10.98
N ASP A 30 12.41 10.89 -10.45
CA ASP A 30 12.32 9.63 -11.19
C ASP A 30 11.14 8.81 -10.64
N ARG A 31 10.02 8.89 -11.38
CA ARG A 31 8.75 8.26 -10.99
C ARG A 31 8.81 6.74 -11.03
N ASP A 32 9.51 6.17 -12.01
CA ASP A 32 9.61 4.72 -12.19
C ASP A 32 10.45 4.09 -11.08
N LYS A 33 11.54 4.76 -10.70
CA LYS A 33 12.36 4.37 -9.55
C LYS A 33 11.57 4.46 -8.24
N GLU A 34 10.82 5.54 -8.02
CA GLU A 34 10.02 5.67 -6.80
C GLU A 34 8.89 4.64 -6.75
N LEU A 35 8.18 4.42 -7.86
CA LEU A 35 7.16 3.38 -7.97
C LEU A 35 7.75 2.00 -7.63
N SER A 36 8.90 1.65 -8.20
CA SER A 36 9.59 0.39 -7.91
C SER A 36 9.97 0.26 -6.44
N ASN A 37 10.43 1.35 -5.80
CA ASN A 37 10.74 1.36 -4.38
C ASN A 37 9.50 1.14 -3.50
N GLN A 38 8.39 1.80 -3.83
CA GLN A 38 7.14 1.66 -3.07
C GLN A 38 6.55 0.26 -3.23
N LEU A 39 6.53 -0.28 -4.45
CA LEU A 39 6.12 -1.67 -4.71
C LEU A 39 6.98 -2.68 -3.94
N ARG A 40 8.31 -2.50 -3.90
CA ARG A 40 9.21 -3.38 -3.13
C ARG A 40 8.90 -3.35 -1.63
N LYS A 41 8.63 -2.16 -1.07
CA LYS A 41 8.27 -2.01 0.35
C LYS A 41 6.92 -2.67 0.66
N ALA A 42 5.92 -2.46 -0.19
CA ALA A 42 4.61 -3.08 -0.05
C ALA A 42 4.72 -4.61 -0.13
N LYS A 43 5.47 -5.12 -1.10
CA LYS A 43 5.73 -6.56 -1.26
C LYS A 43 6.35 -7.17 0.00
N ALA A 44 7.43 -6.57 0.51
CA ALA A 44 8.08 -7.07 1.73
C ALA A 44 7.15 -7.08 2.95
N LYS A 45 6.29 -6.06 3.10
CA LYS A 45 5.28 -6.02 4.18
C LYS A 45 4.24 -7.11 4.03
N LEU A 46 3.73 -7.33 2.81
CA LEU A 46 2.74 -8.37 2.51
C LEU A 46 3.33 -9.77 2.76
N GLU A 47 4.55 -10.02 2.29
CA GLU A 47 5.26 -11.28 2.53
C GLU A 47 5.49 -11.54 4.02
N ALA A 48 5.86 -10.51 4.80
CA ALA A 48 6.00 -10.62 6.26
C ALA A 48 4.68 -10.94 6.97
N LEU A 49 3.54 -10.60 6.36
CA LEU A 49 2.19 -10.94 6.83
C LEU A 49 1.71 -12.30 6.28
N GLY A 50 2.55 -13.04 5.54
CA GLY A 50 2.20 -14.33 4.94
C GLY A 50 1.35 -14.23 3.67
N ILE A 51 1.25 -13.06 3.05
CA ILE A 51 0.46 -12.82 1.85
C ILE A 51 1.36 -12.97 0.61
N VAL A 52 0.99 -13.91 -0.28
CA VAL A 52 1.70 -14.15 -1.54
C VAL A 52 1.30 -13.09 -2.57
N THR A 53 2.22 -12.18 -2.91
CA THR A 53 1.93 -11.04 -3.78
C THR A 53 1.79 -11.37 -5.26
N GLU A 54 2.29 -12.53 -5.70
CA GLU A 54 2.20 -12.98 -7.10
C GLU A 54 0.74 -13.14 -7.55
N ASN A 55 -0.16 -13.49 -6.62
CA ASN A 55 -1.59 -13.60 -6.86
C ASN A 55 -2.32 -12.25 -6.91
N LEU A 56 -1.62 -11.15 -6.67
CA LEU A 56 -2.17 -9.78 -6.63
C LEU A 56 -1.73 -8.93 -7.82
N ILE A 57 -0.97 -9.51 -8.75
CA ILE A 57 -0.55 -8.85 -9.99
C ILE A 57 -1.78 -8.75 -10.90
N ILE A 58 -2.08 -7.54 -11.37
CA ILE A 58 -3.18 -7.27 -12.31
C ILE A 58 -2.55 -7.18 -13.72
N GLU A 59 -3.07 -7.96 -14.67
CA GLU A 59 -2.66 -7.99 -16.09
C GLU A 59 -3.32 -6.88 -16.92
#